data_AF-A0A7C4JMA9-F1
#
_entry.id   AF-A0A7C4JMA9-F1
#
_cell.length_a   1.000
_cell.length_b   1.000
_cell.length_c   1.000
_cell.angle_alpha   90.00
_cell.angle_beta   90.00
_cell.angle_gamma   90.00
#
_symmetry.space_group_name_H-M   'P 1'
#
loop_
_entity.id
_entity.type
_entity.pdbx_description
1 polymer ?
#
loop_
_entity_poly.entity_id
_entity_poly.type
_entity_poly.pdbx_seq_one_letter_code
_entity_poly.pdbx_strand_id
1 'polypeptide(L)'
;MRNTLFPVRCFTCGALIGHLWEPFKESVEKRINELREKGVEIDKSVLGKVMIETLNDLGVKRYCCRRMFLSHVDIYVEIMKFPRIT
;
A
#
# COMPACT_ATOMS: atom_id res chain seq x y z
N MET A 1 19.48 -9.58 -3.48
CA MET A 1 18.69 -8.90 -2.43
C MET A 1 17.48 -8.17 -3.03
N ARG A 2 16.50 -8.88 -3.58
CA ARG A 2 15.20 -8.28 -3.94
C ARG A 2 14.09 -9.25 -3.56
N ASN A 3 13.88 -9.42 -2.26
CA ASN A 3 12.61 -9.88 -1.70
C ASN A 3 12.00 -8.63 -1.08
N THR A 4 11.27 -7.83 -1.86
CA THR A 4 10.83 -6.52 -1.39
C THR A 4 9.54 -6.67 -0.60
N LEU A 5 9.69 -7.03 0.68
CA LEU A 5 8.66 -6.86 1.69
C LEU A 5 8.52 -5.37 2.01
N PHE A 6 7.32 -4.92 2.40
CA PHE A 6 7.10 -3.53 2.82
C PHE A 6 8.08 -3.16 3.95
N PRO A 7 8.72 -1.98 3.90
CA PRO A 7 9.70 -1.61 4.91
C PRO A 7 9.06 -1.49 6.29
N VAL A 8 9.71 -2.07 7.31
CA VAL A 8 9.27 -1.99 8.70
C VAL A 8 9.19 -0.53 9.19
N ARG A 9 10.13 0.31 8.73
CA ARG A 9 10.22 1.74 9.07
C ARG A 9 10.36 2.61 7.82
N CYS A 10 9.89 3.86 7.92
CA CYS A 10 10.08 4.85 6.86
C CYS A 10 11.58 5.15 6.64
N PHE A 11 12.04 5.07 5.40
CA PHE A 11 13.45 5.34 5.05
C PHE A 11 13.93 6.77 5.34
N THR A 12 13.01 7.72 5.50
CA THR A 12 13.37 9.13 5.77
C THR A 12 13.30 9.47 7.25
N CYS A 13 12.18 9.18 7.90
CA CYS A 13 11.93 9.65 9.28
C CYS A 13 11.99 8.55 10.33
N GLY A 14 12.14 7.28 9.93
CA GLY A 14 12.24 6.16 10.87
C GLY A 14 10.94 5.78 11.58
N ALA A 15 9.81 6.40 11.26
CA ALA A 15 8.50 6.04 11.82
C ALA A 15 8.16 4.56 11.53
N LEU A 16 7.55 3.88 12.50
CA LEU A 16 7.05 2.51 12.35
C LEU A 16 5.84 2.51 11.42
N ILE A 17 5.98 1.88 10.25
CA ILE A 17 4.93 1.82 9.22
C ILE A 17 4.62 0.39 8.80
N GLY A 18 5.49 -0.58 9.10
CA GLY A 18 5.35 -1.98 8.66
C GLY A 18 3.98 -2.60 8.94
N HIS A 19 3.50 -2.45 10.18
CA HIS A 19 2.23 -2.98 10.67
C HIS A 19 0.97 -2.36 10.02
N LEU A 20 1.11 -1.29 9.24
CA LEU A 20 -0.01 -0.59 8.61
C LEU A 20 -0.21 -1.02 7.16
N TRP A 21 0.65 -1.86 6.58
CA TRP A 21 0.55 -2.27 5.18
C TRP A 21 -0.70 -3.11 4.89
N GLU A 22 -0.94 -4.15 5.68
CA GLU A 22 -2.11 -5.02 5.52
C GLU A 22 -3.41 -4.23 5.75
N PRO A 23 -3.57 -3.45 6.84
CA PRO A 23 -4.74 -2.59 7.03
C PRO A 23 -4.96 -1.59 5.90
N PHE A 24 -3.88 -1.04 5.33
CA PHE A 24 -3.96 -0.12 4.19
C PHE A 24 -4.50 -0.82 2.95
N LYS A 25 -3.98 -2.00 2.61
CA LYS A 25 -4.41 -2.79 1.45
C LYS A 25 -5.89 -3.19 1.57
N GLU A 26 -6.29 -3.74 2.71
CA GLU A 26 -7.67 -4.14 2.98
C GLU A 26 -8.64 -2.96 2.88
N SER A 27 -8.26 -1.81 3.47
CA SER A 27 -9.08 -0.60 3.44
C SER A 27 -9.22 -0.03 2.02
N VAL A 28 -8.15 -0.07 1.22
CA VAL A 28 -8.19 0.36 -0.19
C VAL A 28 -9.06 -0.58 -1.02
N GLU A 29 -8.90 -1.90 -0.89
CA GLU A 29 -9.73 -2.88 -1.60
C GLU A 29 -11.20 -2.75 -1.25
N LYS A 30 -11.53 -2.58 0.04
CA LYS A 30 -12.91 -2.36 0.50
C LYS A 30 -13.52 -1.11 -0.13
N ARG A 31 -12.84 0.04 -0.06
CA ARG A 31 -13.32 1.30 -0.69
C ARG A 31 -13.48 1.17 -2.20
N ILE A 32 -12.57 0.46 -2.87
CA ILE A 32 -12.67 0.21 -4.31
C ILE A 32 -13.90 -0.64 -4.64
N ASN A 33 -14.18 -1.68 -3.85
CA ASN A 33 -15.37 -2.52 -4.06
C ASN A 33 -16.67 -1.74 -3.84
N GLU A 34 -16.74 -0.92 -2.79
CA GLU A 34 -17.89 -0.03 -2.53
C GLU A 34 -18.11 0.98 -3.68
N LEU A 35 -17.04 1.46 -4.31
CA LEU A 35 -17.14 2.36 -5.47
C LEU A 35 -17.61 1.63 -6.73
N ARG A 36 -17.18 0.38 -6.93
CA ARG A 36 -17.63 -0.48 -8.04
C ARG A 36 -19.12 -0.77 -7.96
N GLU A 37 -19.63 -1.06 -6.76
CA GLU A 37 -21.07 -1.30 -6.54
C GLU A 37 -21.91 -0.06 -6.85
N LYS A 38 -21.38 1.14 -6.60
CA LYS A 38 -22.03 2.41 -6.95
C LYS A 38 -21.92 2.76 -8.44
N GLY A 39 -21.29 1.92 -9.26
CA GLY A 39 -21.11 2.15 -10.69
C GLY A 39 -20.14 3.30 -11.00
N VAL A 40 -19.27 3.69 -10.05
CA VAL A 40 -18.27 4.74 -10.27
C VAL A 40 -17.08 4.15 -11.01
N GLU A 41 -16.72 4.75 -12.15
CA GLU A 41 -15.50 4.37 -12.87
C GLU A 41 -14.25 4.72 -12.05
N ILE A 42 -13.33 3.76 -11.96
CA ILE A 42 -12.10 3.91 -11.18
C ILE A 42 -11.02 4.48 -12.10
N ASP A 43 -10.98 5.81 -12.17
CA ASP A 43 -9.86 6.51 -12.78
C ASP A 43 -8.67 6.67 -11.81
N LYS A 44 -7.50 7.01 -12.36
CA LYS A 44 -6.31 7.39 -11.57
C LYS A 44 -6.62 8.51 -10.56
N SER A 45 -7.50 9.44 -10.92
CA SER A 45 -7.93 10.54 -10.04
C SER A 45 -8.68 10.02 -8.81
N VAL A 46 -9.60 9.06 -9.00
CA VAL A 46 -10.38 8.46 -7.93
C VAL A 46 -9.48 7.61 -7.03
N LEU A 47 -8.59 6.80 -7.62
CA LEU A 47 -7.64 5.97 -6.88
C LEU A 47 -6.72 6.81 -5.97
N GLY A 48 -6.22 7.95 -6.49
CA GLY A 48 -5.41 8.87 -5.71
C GLY A 48 -6.14 9.42 -4.48
N LYS A 49 -7.43 9.76 -4.61
CA LYS A 49 -8.25 10.23 -3.48
C LYS A 49 -8.44 9.14 -2.43
N VAL A 50 -8.82 7.93 -2.86
CA VAL A 50 -9.02 6.77 -1.98
C VAL A 50 -7.77 6.46 -1.17
N MET A 51 -6.60 6.43 -1.81
CA MET A 51 -5.34 6.16 -1.11
C MET A 51 -5.00 7.25 -0.08
N ILE A 52 -5.22 8.53 -0.42
CA ILE A 52 -4.95 9.65 0.50
C ILE A 52 -5.88 9.61 1.71
N GLU A 53 -7.17 9.34 1.50
CA GLU A 53 -8.15 9.21 2.57
C GLU A 53 -7.81 8.04 3.50
N THR A 54 -7.48 6.87 2.95
CA THR A 54 -7.07 5.71 3.75
C THR A 54 -5.80 5.99 4.56
N LEU A 55 -4.82 6.72 4.00
CA LEU A 55 -3.62 7.13 4.74
C LEU A 55 -3.92 8.15 5.84
N ASN A 56 -4.97 8.99 5.69
CA ASN A 56 -5.44 9.88 6.73
C ASN A 56 -6.08 9.08 7.88
N ASP A 57 -6.91 8.10 7.54
CA ASP A 57 -7.62 7.25 8.50
C ASP A 57 -6.65 6.41 9.34
N LEU A 58 -5.56 5.92 8.73
CA LEU A 58 -4.48 5.21 9.42
C LEU A 58 -3.52 6.14 10.21
N GLY A 59 -3.77 7.45 10.24
CA GLY A 59 -2.97 8.41 10.99
C GLY A 59 -1.60 8.74 10.39
N VAL A 60 -1.32 8.33 9.14
CA VAL A 60 -0.04 8.57 8.47
C VAL A 60 -0.01 9.99 7.90
N LYS A 61 0.39 10.98 8.69
CA LYS A 61 0.35 12.41 8.28
C LYS A 61 1.53 12.86 7.41
N ARG A 62 2.73 12.35 7.67
CA ARG A 62 3.97 12.84 7.02
C ARG A 62 4.08 12.33 5.58
N TYR A 63 4.39 13.22 4.64
CA TYR A 63 4.58 12.88 3.22
C TYR A 63 5.65 11.80 3.01
N CYS A 64 6.72 11.82 3.81
CA CYS A 64 7.81 10.85 3.72
C CYS A 64 7.40 9.42 4.11
N CYS A 65 6.41 9.26 5.01
CA CYS A 65 5.78 7.97 5.29
C CYS A 65 4.83 7.58 4.17
N ARG A 66 4.00 8.52 3.69
CA ARG A 66 3.01 8.27 2.63
C ARG A 66 3.62 7.74 1.33
N ARG A 67 4.77 8.28 0.92
CA ARG A 67 5.47 7.80 -0.29
C ARG A 67 5.85 6.32 -0.23
N MET A 68 6.04 5.76 0.97
CA MET A 68 6.35 4.34 1.12
C MET A 68 5.16 3.48 0.71
N PHE A 69 3.94 3.87 1.08
CA PHE A 69 2.71 3.17 0.70
C PHE A 69 2.37 3.35 -0.78
N LEU A 70 2.46 4.58 -1.29
CA LEU A 70 2.05 4.91 -2.67
C LEU A 70 2.95 4.29 -3.74
N SER A 71 4.23 4.03 -3.44
CA SER A 71 5.20 3.52 -4.40
C SER A 71 5.58 2.04 -4.16
N HIS A 72 4.97 1.37 -3.18
CA HIS A 72 5.26 -0.04 -2.95
C HIS A 72 4.64 -0.90 -4.05
N VAL A 73 5.46 -1.75 -4.66
CA VAL A 73 5.01 -2.87 -5.50
C VAL A 73 5.33 -4.19 -4.80
N ASP A 74 4.31 -5.02 -4.57
CA ASP A 74 4.41 -6.34 -3.95
C ASP A 74 4.90 -7.39 -4.96
N ILE A 75 6.23 -7.48 -5.15
CA ILE A 75 6.83 -8.48 -6.05
C ILE A 75 7.10 -9.82 -5.36
N TYR A 76 6.91 -9.92 -4.05
CA TYR A 76 7.32 -11.09 -3.27
C TYR A 76 6.56 -12.36 -3.68
N VAL A 77 5.27 -12.24 -4.04
CA VAL A 77 4.42 -13.37 -4.47
C VAL A 77 4.95 -13.98 -5.75
N GLU A 78 5.42 -13.16 -6.68
CA GLU A 78 5.96 -13.63 -7.96
C GLU A 78 7.29 -14.36 -7.76
N ILE A 79 8.15 -13.83 -6.90
CA ILE A 79 9.46 -14.42 -6.61
C ILE A 79 9.33 -15.74 -5.85
N MET A 80 8.34 -15.86 -4.96
CA MET A 80 8.11 -17.08 -4.17
C MET A 80 7.78 -18.31 -5.04
N LYS A 81 7.35 -18.12 -6.29
CA LYS A 81 7.13 -19.21 -7.25
C LYS A 81 8.41 -19.93 -7.67
N PHE A 82 9.57 -19.30 -7.47
CA PHE A 82 10.88 -19.83 -7.87
C PHE A 82 11.70 -20.21 -6.63
N PRO A 83 11.69 -21.50 -6.21
CA PRO A 83 12.53 -21.94 -5.12
C PRO A 83 14.01 -21.82 -5.51
N ARG A 84 14.87 -21.55 -4.51
CA ARG A 84 16.32 -21.62 -4.72
C ARG A 84 16.70 -23.06 -4.98
N ILE A 85 17.14 -23.34 -6.20
CA ILE A 85 17.79 -24.60 -6.57
C ILE A 85 19.20 -24.50 -5.98
N THR A 86 19.37 -25.03 -4.78
CA THR A 86 20.69 -25.19 -4.14
C THR A 86 21.12 -26.63 -4.32
#